data_AF-A0A2J0N2J7-F1
#
_entry.id   AF-A0A2J0N2J7-F1
#
_cell.length_a   1.000
_cell.length_b   1.000
_cell.length_c   1.000
_cell.angle_alpha   90.00
_cell.angle_beta   90.00
_cell.angle_gamma   90.00
#
_symmetry.space_group_name_H-M   'P 1'
#
loop_
_entity.id
_entity.type
_entity.pdbx_description
1 polymer ?
#
loop_
_entity_poly.entity_id
_entity_poly.type
_entity_poly.pdbx_seq_one_letter_code
_entity_poly.pdbx_strand_id
1 'polypeptide(L)'
;MEEKSKGTARKIAAGVIAGTIIGIITGILLAPKKGSKMRKDLKDTAERIKKEVAKKSAKARELTKEKYNQIVNEVSDLYKKAKKIEEEDLKELIKDLKSRWPKISKELKEKIKK
;
A
#
# COMPACT_ATOMS: atom_id res chain seq x y z
N MET A 1 0.02 -21.40 -23.28
CA MET A 1 0.86 -21.37 -22.05
C MET A 1 1.10 -19.95 -21.49
N GLU A 2 0.54 -18.89 -22.08
CA GLU A 2 0.78 -17.49 -21.67
C GLU A 2 0.07 -17.02 -20.38
N GLU A 3 -0.94 -17.74 -19.89
CA GLU A 3 -1.70 -17.29 -18.70
C GLU A 3 -0.99 -17.56 -17.37
N LYS A 4 -0.12 -18.59 -17.29
CA LYS A 4 0.61 -18.90 -16.05
C LYS A 4 1.64 -17.83 -15.67
N SER A 5 2.26 -17.16 -16.65
CA SER A 5 3.31 -16.15 -16.39
C SER A 5 2.73 -14.81 -15.91
N LYS A 6 1.63 -14.35 -16.52
CA LYS A 6 0.92 -13.12 -16.11
C LYS A 6 0.31 -13.25 -14.70
N GLY A 7 -0.17 -14.44 -14.33
CA GLY A 7 -0.69 -14.72 -12.99
C GLY A 7 0.36 -14.62 -11.89
N THR A 8 1.56 -15.17 -12.13
CA THR A 8 2.67 -15.14 -11.17
C THR A 8 3.21 -13.73 -10.96
N ALA A 9 3.43 -12.95 -12.02
CA ALA A 9 3.88 -11.56 -11.92
C ALA A 9 2.89 -10.70 -11.11
N ARG A 10 1.58 -10.88 -11.32
CA ARG A 10 0.53 -10.19 -10.55
C ARG A 10 0.53 -10.58 -9.07
N LYS A 11 0.74 -11.86 -8.75
CA LYS A 11 0.83 -12.35 -7.36
C LYS A 11 2.06 -11.78 -6.65
N ILE A 12 3.21 -11.76 -7.33
CA ILE A 12 4.45 -11.16 -6.83
C ILE A 12 4.24 -9.67 -6.58
N ALA A 13 3.64 -8.96 -7.54
CA ALA A 13 3.38 -7.53 -7.40
C ALA A 13 2.44 -7.22 -6.23
N ALA A 14 1.34 -7.98 -6.11
CA ALA A 14 0.45 -7.88 -4.96
C ALA A 14 1.20 -8.12 -3.64
N GLY A 15 2.07 -9.12 -3.59
CA GLY A 15 2.86 -9.46 -2.40
C GLY A 15 3.83 -8.36 -1.99
N VAL A 16 4.59 -7.78 -2.94
CA VAL A 16 5.54 -6.69 -2.67
C VAL A 16 4.83 -5.45 -2.13
N ILE A 17 3.73 -5.07 -2.77
CA ILE A 17 2.97 -3.88 -2.41
C ILE A 17 2.32 -4.09 -1.05
N ALA A 18 1.65 -5.23 -0.86
CA ALA A 18 1.04 -5.59 0.41
C ALA A 18 2.08 -5.65 1.55
N GLY A 19 3.25 -6.24 1.32
CA GLY A 19 4.35 -6.31 2.29
C GLY A 19 4.91 -4.94 2.63
N THR A 20 5.04 -4.05 1.65
CA THR A 20 5.52 -2.68 1.89
C THR A 20 4.51 -1.87 2.69
N ILE A 21 3.22 -1.97 2.36
CA ILE A 21 2.13 -1.30 3.11
C ILE A 21 2.11 -1.79 4.56
N ILE A 22 2.16 -3.11 4.79
CA ILE A 22 2.28 -3.66 6.16
C ILE A 22 3.50 -3.07 6.85
N GLY A 23 4.67 -3.08 6.22
CA GLY A 23 5.88 -2.55 6.83
C GLY A 23 5.82 -1.04 7.12
N ILE A 24 4.97 -0.28 6.43
CA ILE A 24 4.70 1.13 6.76
C ILE A 24 3.84 1.19 8.00
N ILE A 25 2.69 0.52 7.98
CA ILE A 25 1.74 0.49 9.11
C ILE A 25 2.41 -0.03 10.37
N THR A 26 3.17 -1.11 10.30
CA THR A 26 3.92 -1.65 11.44
C THR A 26 4.96 -0.66 11.93
N GLY A 27 5.71 0.00 11.04
CA GLY A 27 6.67 1.05 11.43
C GLY A 27 6.00 2.24 12.12
N ILE A 28 4.86 2.67 11.57
CA ILE A 28 3.95 3.69 12.12
C ILE A 28 3.43 3.28 13.50
N LEU A 29 2.96 2.04 13.68
CA LEU A 29 2.43 1.55 14.95
C LEU A 29 3.51 1.42 16.03
N LEU A 30 4.72 1.02 15.63
CA LEU A 30 5.88 0.86 16.51
C LEU A 30 6.54 2.21 16.86
N ALA A 31 6.38 3.24 16.03
CA ALA A 31 6.94 4.55 16.31
C ALA A 31 6.30 5.16 17.59
N PRO A 32 7.10 5.68 18.54
CA PRO A 32 6.62 6.14 19.85
C PRO A 32 5.71 7.38 19.77
N LYS A 33 5.80 8.16 18.68
CA LYS A 33 4.99 9.38 18.48
C LYS A 33 3.53 9.09 18.14
N LYS A 34 3.18 7.86 17.78
CA LYS A 34 1.84 7.51 17.28
C LYS A 34 0.92 7.17 18.45
N GLY A 35 -0.01 8.09 18.73
CA GLY A 35 -0.94 8.00 19.85
C GLY A 35 -1.85 6.76 19.80
N SER A 36 -2.44 6.41 20.94
CA SER A 36 -3.28 5.21 21.11
C SER A 36 -4.49 5.14 20.17
N LYS A 37 -5.02 6.28 19.71
CA LYS A 37 -6.14 6.34 18.75
C LYS A 37 -5.76 5.71 17.42
N MET A 38 -4.63 6.15 16.82
CA MET A 38 -4.16 5.57 15.56
C MET A 38 -3.95 4.06 15.67
N ARG A 39 -3.43 3.54 16.80
CA ARG A 39 -3.22 2.09 16.95
C ARG A 39 -4.50 1.26 16.91
N LYS A 40 -5.61 1.76 17.44
CA LYS A 40 -6.92 1.08 17.41
C LYS A 40 -7.54 1.15 16.02
N ASP A 41 -7.65 2.35 15.45
CA ASP A 41 -8.34 2.58 14.19
C ASP A 41 -7.57 2.04 12.98
N LEU A 42 -6.24 2.06 13.06
CA LEU A 42 -5.38 1.60 11.98
C LEU A 42 -5.43 0.09 11.83
N LYS A 43 -5.71 -0.73 12.84
CA LYS A 43 -5.64 -2.18 12.69
C LYS A 43 -6.65 -2.71 11.65
N ASP A 44 -7.91 -2.32 11.78
CA ASP A 44 -8.98 -2.73 10.86
C ASP A 44 -8.87 -1.98 9.52
N THR A 45 -8.60 -0.68 9.57
CA THR A 45 -8.50 0.18 8.39
C THR A 45 -7.28 -0.16 7.54
N ALA A 46 -6.13 -0.44 8.13
CA ALA A 46 -4.90 -0.82 7.44
C ALA A 46 -5.05 -2.10 6.65
N GLU A 47 -5.69 -3.12 7.21
CA GLU A 47 -5.91 -4.37 6.49
C GLU A 47 -6.73 -4.14 5.22
N ARG A 48 -7.74 -3.28 5.30
CA ARG A 48 -8.58 -2.94 4.15
C ARG A 48 -7.83 -2.06 3.15
N ILE A 49 -7.10 -1.02 3.60
CA ILE A 49 -6.22 -0.20 2.75
C ILE A 49 -5.22 -1.08 1.99
N LYS A 50 -4.52 -1.95 2.73
CA LYS A 50 -3.56 -2.91 2.18
C LYS A 50 -4.18 -3.76 1.09
N LYS A 51 -5.35 -4.37 1.36
CA LYS A 51 -6.05 -5.22 0.39
C LYS A 51 -6.46 -4.43 -0.85
N GLU A 52 -7.03 -3.24 -0.68
CA GLU A 52 -7.49 -2.38 -1.79
C GLU A 52 -6.32 -1.90 -2.66
N VAL A 53 -5.27 -1.34 -2.05
CA VAL A 53 -4.09 -0.86 -2.79
C VAL A 53 -3.40 -2.01 -3.49
N ALA A 54 -3.18 -3.14 -2.83
CA ALA A 54 -2.53 -4.31 -3.45
C ALA A 54 -3.38 -4.87 -4.61
N LYS A 55 -4.70 -4.97 -4.44
CA LYS A 55 -5.60 -5.50 -5.47
C LYS A 55 -5.68 -4.57 -6.69
N LYS A 56 -5.84 -3.26 -6.49
CA LYS A 56 -5.86 -2.27 -7.57
C LYS A 56 -4.51 -2.23 -8.30
N SER A 57 -3.42 -2.26 -7.55
CA SER A 57 -2.08 -2.24 -8.11
C SER A 57 -1.72 -3.52 -8.88
N ALA A 58 -2.13 -4.69 -8.39
CA ALA A 58 -1.91 -5.96 -9.08
C ALA A 58 -2.80 -6.14 -10.33
N LYS A 59 -3.93 -5.44 -10.39
CA LYS A 59 -4.77 -5.38 -11.60
C LYS A 59 -4.22 -4.43 -12.65
N ALA A 60 -3.39 -3.46 -12.27
CA ALA A 60 -2.71 -2.60 -13.22
C ALA A 60 -1.75 -3.45 -14.08
N ARG A 61 -1.84 -3.33 -15.40
CA ARG A 61 -0.86 -3.95 -16.31
C ARG A 61 0.55 -3.42 -16.05
N GLU A 62 0.64 -2.13 -15.78
CA GLU A 62 1.89 -1.45 -15.48
C GLU A 62 1.67 -0.59 -14.23
N LEU A 63 2.49 -0.84 -13.22
CA LEU A 63 2.48 -0.05 -11.99
C LEU A 63 3.55 1.03 -12.12
N THR A 64 3.12 2.23 -12.49
CA THR A 64 3.99 3.42 -12.51
C THR A 64 3.86 4.18 -11.20
N LYS A 65 4.80 5.11 -10.95
CA LYS A 65 4.76 6.01 -9.77
C LYS A 65 3.43 6.75 -9.70
N GLU A 66 2.99 7.27 -10.83
CA GLU A 66 1.72 8.00 -10.93
C GLU A 66 0.53 7.10 -10.64
N LYS A 67 0.47 5.91 -11.24
CA LYS A 67 -0.64 4.98 -11.01
C LYS A 67 -0.72 4.52 -9.56
N TYR A 68 0.43 4.20 -8.97
CA TYR A 68 0.51 3.87 -7.55
C TYR A 68 0.08 5.04 -6.67
N ASN A 69 0.55 6.25 -6.95
CA ASN A 69 0.15 7.44 -6.20
C ASN A 69 -1.36 7.71 -6.32
N GLN A 70 -1.95 7.52 -7.49
CA GLN A 70 -3.40 7.63 -7.70
C GLN A 70 -4.15 6.59 -6.87
N ILE A 71 -3.73 5.33 -6.90
CA ILE A 71 -4.35 4.26 -6.10
C ILE A 71 -4.26 4.57 -4.62
N VAL A 72 -3.08 4.96 -4.13
CA VAL A 72 -2.88 5.35 -2.73
C VAL A 72 -3.78 6.52 -2.36
N ASN A 73 -3.85 7.57 -3.19
CA ASN A 73 -4.72 8.72 -2.95
C ASN A 73 -6.18 8.30 -2.92
N GLU A 74 -6.67 7.56 -3.91
CA GLU A 74 -8.07 7.15 -4.01
C GLU A 74 -8.49 6.29 -2.82
N VAL A 75 -7.67 5.30 -2.46
CA VAL A 75 -7.93 4.48 -1.28
C VAL A 75 -7.94 5.36 -0.03
N SER A 76 -6.98 6.27 0.11
CA SER A 76 -6.93 7.15 1.27
C SER A 76 -8.13 8.10 1.37
N ASP A 77 -8.56 8.69 0.25
CA ASP A 77 -9.74 9.56 0.19
C ASP A 77 -11.02 8.84 0.63
N LEU A 78 -11.15 7.55 0.28
CA LEU A 78 -12.26 6.72 0.75
C LEU A 78 -12.26 6.58 2.28
N TYR A 79 -11.10 6.32 2.90
CA TYR A 79 -11.01 6.21 4.37
C TYR A 79 -11.13 7.56 5.07
N LYS A 80 -10.68 8.64 4.42
CA LYS A 80 -10.90 10.02 4.87
C LYS A 80 -12.39 10.33 4.96
N LYS A 81 -13.14 10.08 3.88
CA LYS A 81 -14.58 10.31 3.82
C LYS A 81 -15.34 9.42 4.80
N ALA A 82 -14.88 8.19 4.99
CA ALA A 82 -15.45 7.27 5.97
C ALA A 82 -15.14 7.65 7.43
N LYS A 83 -14.34 8.71 7.68
CA LYS A 83 -13.87 9.15 9.01
C LYS A 83 -13.34 8.00 9.87
N LYS A 84 -12.73 7.00 9.23
CA LYS A 84 -12.18 5.81 9.90
C LYS A 84 -10.76 6.03 10.43
N ILE A 85 -10.14 7.14 10.05
CA ILE A 85 -8.77 7.50 10.42
C ILE A 85 -8.70 9.02 10.43
N GLU A 86 -7.91 9.58 11.35
CA GLU A 86 -7.69 11.02 11.42
C GLU A 86 -7.02 11.54 10.14
N GLU A 87 -7.35 12.77 9.74
CA GLU A 87 -6.83 13.35 8.50
C GLU A 87 -5.30 13.48 8.54
N GLU A 88 -4.74 13.83 9.69
CA GLU A 88 -3.30 13.98 9.92
C GLU A 88 -2.57 12.62 9.80
N ASP A 89 -3.12 11.60 10.45
CA ASP A 89 -2.61 10.23 10.41
C ASP A 89 -2.62 9.66 8.99
N LEU A 90 -3.69 9.96 8.24
CA LEU A 90 -3.82 9.57 6.86
C LEU A 90 -2.83 10.30 5.96
N LYS A 91 -2.62 11.61 6.16
CA LYS A 91 -1.61 12.38 5.43
C LYS A 91 -0.21 11.82 5.64
N GLU A 92 0.14 11.46 6.87
CA GLU A 92 1.40 10.77 7.16
C GLU A 92 1.49 9.42 6.43
N LEU A 93 0.43 8.59 6.53
CA LEU A 93 0.40 7.29 5.87
C LEU A 93 0.57 7.41 4.35
N ILE A 94 -0.13 8.36 3.71
CA ILE A 94 0.00 8.65 2.28
C ILE A 94 1.43 9.07 1.95
N LYS A 95 2.01 9.96 2.76
CA LYS A 95 3.37 10.46 2.57
C LYS A 95 4.39 9.32 2.64
N ASP A 96 4.28 8.45 3.64
CA ASP A 96 5.12 7.25 3.76
C ASP A 96 4.93 6.30 2.58
N LEU A 97 3.68 6.02 2.19
CA LEU A 97 3.36 5.15 1.06
C LEU A 97 4.00 5.64 -0.24
N LYS A 98 3.89 6.93 -0.54
CA LYS A 98 4.50 7.56 -1.72
C LYS A 98 6.02 7.57 -1.64
N SER A 99 6.58 7.85 -0.45
CA SER A 99 8.02 7.85 -0.22
C SER A 99 8.66 6.47 -0.42
N ARG A 100 7.93 5.38 -0.16
CA ARG A 100 8.41 4.01 -0.37
C ARG A 100 8.30 3.51 -1.81
N TRP A 101 7.73 4.30 -2.73
CA TRP A 101 7.70 3.97 -4.16
C TRP A 101 9.04 3.47 -4.75
N PRO A 102 10.20 4.15 -4.55
CA PRO A 102 11.49 3.66 -5.05
C PRO A 102 11.78 2.23 -4.60
N LYS A 103 11.52 1.90 -3.33
CA LYS A 103 11.69 0.54 -2.79
C LYS A 103 10.74 -0.45 -3.44
N ILE A 104 9.46 -0.09 -3.57
CA ILE A 104 8.44 -0.92 -4.24
C ILE A 104 8.86 -1.20 -5.69
N SER A 105 9.22 -0.16 -6.44
CA SER A 105 9.62 -0.30 -7.83
C SER A 105 10.87 -1.16 -8.00
N LYS A 106 11.83 -1.07 -7.07
CA LYS A 106 13.04 -1.91 -7.05
C LYS A 106 12.67 -3.36 -6.76
N GLU A 107 11.98 -3.63 -5.66
CA GLU A 107 11.52 -4.97 -5.27
C GLU A 107 10.67 -5.64 -6.34
N LEU A 108 9.79 -4.88 -7.00
CA LEU A 108 8.99 -5.36 -8.13
C LEU A 108 9.88 -5.77 -9.30
N LYS A 109 10.82 -4.90 -9.71
CA LYS A 109 11.76 -5.21 -10.79
C LYS A 109 12.60 -6.44 -10.47
N GLU A 110 13.12 -6.55 -9.24
CA GLU A 110 13.95 -7.68 -8.84
C GLU A 110 13.19 -9.00 -8.74
N LYS A 111 11.96 -8.99 -8.20
CA LYS A 111 11.17 -10.22 -8.05
C LYS A 111 10.41 -10.64 -9.31
N ILE A 112 10.14 -9.73 -10.25
CA ILE A 112 9.52 -10.07 -11.54
C ILE A 112 10.57 -10.55 -12.56
N LYS A 113 11.82 -10.09 -12.45
CA LYS A 113 12.92 -10.49 -13.34
C LYS A 113 13.58 -11.82 -12.95
N LYS A 114 13.24 -12.36 -11.79
CA LYS A 114 13.74 -13.62 -11.23
C LYS A 114 12.69 -14.71 -11.40
#